data_AF-A0A8X9A4K6-F1
#
_entry.id   AF-A0A8X9A4K6-F1
#
_cell.length_a   1.000
_cell.length_b   1.000
_cell.length_c   1.000
_cell.angle_alpha   90.00
_cell.angle_beta   90.00
_cell.angle_gamma   90.00
#
_symmetry.space_group_name_H-M   'P 1'
#
loop_
_entity.id
_entity.type
_entity.pdbx_description
1 polymer ?
#
loop_
_entity_poly.entity_id
_entity_poly.type
_entity_poly.pdbx_seq_one_letter_code
_entity_poly.pdbx_strand_id
1 'polypeptide(L)'
;MVSGSGICAKRVVVDARNHMLGRLASILAKELLNGQRVVVVRCEEICLSGGLVRQKMKYLRFLRKRMNTKPSHGPIHFRAPSKILWRTIRGMIPHKTKRGEAALARLKVYEGVPPPYDKIKRMVIPDALKVLRLQAGHKYCLLGRLSSEVGWNHYDTIRELEKKRKDRAQVTYERKKQLTKLRIKAEKIAQEKLGSQLDVVIPANRPFIYLKGAGKDKTSVVWSDSSGTIFEMPTFSSIADNILVSGITFVNGYNYPPRKDMNIKVAVAARISGDQSAFYECGFSGYQDTLLDDKGRHYFKLCTIEGAVDFIFGNAQTKCDISVNIGEVNPAGTGYIVAQARKNKDETIGFVLKECNVYGKGRAFLGRPCHHGTLIQDFASIALIRGAIAVAEEKCTGPGSDKSKRVAWEKTLTQQEVKYFTSMSYIDNVRWIGRLPIKI
;
A
#
# COMPACT_ATOMS: atom_id res chain seq x y z
N MET A 1 17.19 22.94 -0.29
CA MET A 1 16.15 22.15 0.41
C MET A 1 14.89 22.16 -0.44
N VAL A 2 14.36 20.99 -0.81
CA VAL A 2 13.15 20.90 -1.65
C VAL A 2 11.96 21.48 -0.87
N SER A 3 11.37 22.55 -1.39
CA SER A 3 10.10 23.08 -0.89
C SER A 3 9.01 22.02 -1.09
N GLY A 4 8.57 21.39 0.00
CA GLY A 4 7.55 20.32 0.00
C GLY A 4 6.12 20.75 -0.38
N SER A 5 6.00 21.84 -1.15
CA SER A 5 4.80 22.37 -1.78
C SER A 5 4.90 22.30 -3.31
N GLY A 6 5.39 21.18 -3.85
CA GLY A 6 5.05 20.79 -5.22
C GLY A 6 3.53 20.63 -5.37
N ILE A 7 3.03 20.70 -6.61
CA ILE A 7 1.60 20.62 -6.95
C ILE A 7 0.97 19.39 -6.27
N CYS A 8 0.20 19.61 -5.21
CA CYS A 8 -0.37 18.55 -4.40
C CYS A 8 -1.89 18.58 -4.50
N ALA A 9 -2.48 17.49 -5.01
CA ALA A 9 -3.94 17.30 -5.05
C ALA A 9 -4.60 17.43 -3.67
N LYS A 10 -3.83 17.28 -2.59
CA LYS A 10 -4.27 17.41 -1.20
C LYS A 10 -4.28 18.87 -0.74
N ARG A 11 -5.36 19.27 -0.08
CA ARG A 11 -5.51 20.60 0.56
C ARG A 11 -4.44 20.80 1.63
N VAL A 12 -3.66 21.87 1.52
CA VAL A 12 -2.62 22.25 2.50
C VAL A 12 -3.22 23.21 3.53
N VAL A 13 -2.99 22.94 4.81
CA VAL A 13 -3.40 23.82 5.92
C VAL A 13 -2.16 24.50 6.50
N VAL A 14 -2.15 25.82 6.55
CA VAL A 14 -1.03 26.65 7.02
C VAL A 14 -1.40 27.31 8.35
N ASP A 15 -0.57 27.13 9.38
CA ASP A 15 -0.67 27.86 10.65
C ASP A 15 -0.03 29.24 10.48
N ALA A 16 -0.80 30.32 10.65
CA ALA A 16 -0.31 31.68 10.44
C ALA A 16 0.37 32.29 11.67
N ARG A 17 0.37 31.61 12.83
CA ARG A 17 1.02 32.08 14.07
C ARG A 17 2.46 32.52 13.82
N ASN A 18 2.81 33.70 14.31
CA ASN A 18 4.17 34.25 14.24
C ASN A 18 4.74 34.37 12.81
N HIS A 19 3.92 34.38 11.75
CA HIS A 19 4.38 34.65 10.38
C HIS A 19 4.28 36.15 10.07
N MET A 20 5.18 36.66 9.22
CA MET A 20 5.18 38.04 8.73
C MET A 20 4.16 38.22 7.60
N LEU A 21 3.13 39.04 7.81
CA LEU A 21 1.97 39.17 6.90
C LEU A 21 2.35 39.22 5.41
N GLY A 22 3.25 40.14 5.03
CA GLY A 22 3.63 40.35 3.62
C GLY A 22 4.42 39.18 3.01
N ARG A 23 5.32 38.56 3.78
CA ARG A 23 6.11 37.40 3.29
C ARG A 23 5.21 36.17 3.14
N LEU A 24 4.33 35.92 4.12
CA LEU A 24 3.33 34.86 4.06
C LEU A 24 2.41 35.03 2.85
N ALA A 25 1.85 36.24 2.67
CA ALA A 25 0.94 36.52 1.57
C ALA A 25 1.59 36.34 0.18
N SER A 26 2.86 36.72 0.02
CA SER A 26 3.59 36.56 -1.25
C SER A 26 3.79 35.10 -1.64
N ILE A 27 4.23 34.26 -0.69
CA ILE A 27 4.40 32.82 -0.92
C ILE A 27 3.05 32.17 -1.23
N LEU A 28 2.01 32.48 -0.45
CA LEU A 28 0.66 31.98 -0.68
C LEU A 28 0.11 32.40 -2.05
N ALA A 29 0.34 33.63 -2.51
CA ALA A 29 -0.09 34.09 -3.83
C ALA A 29 0.53 33.25 -4.97
N LYS A 30 1.82 32.92 -4.86
CA LYS A 30 2.53 32.04 -5.81
C LYS A 30 1.94 30.63 -5.81
N GLU A 31 1.74 30.03 -4.64
CA GLU A 31 1.15 28.69 -4.49
C GLU A 31 -0.27 28.59 -5.08
N LEU A 32 -1.12 29.60 -4.85
CA LEU A 32 -2.47 29.66 -5.41
C LEU A 32 -2.48 29.76 -6.95
N LEU A 33 -1.51 30.48 -7.53
CA LEU A 33 -1.30 30.60 -8.98
C LEU A 33 -0.73 29.33 -9.62
N ASN A 34 0.07 28.56 -8.86
CA ASN A 34 0.53 27.20 -9.21
C ASN A 34 -0.58 26.14 -9.14
N GLY A 35 -1.76 26.48 -8.62
CA GLY A 35 -2.91 25.58 -8.53
C GLY A 35 -3.18 25.00 -7.14
N GLN A 36 -2.33 25.29 -6.15
CA GLN A 36 -2.44 24.70 -4.82
C GLN A 36 -3.71 25.15 -4.09
N ARG A 37 -4.39 24.23 -3.40
CA ARG A 37 -5.54 24.52 -2.54
C ARG A 37 -5.06 24.77 -1.11
N VAL A 38 -5.14 26.01 -0.64
CA VAL A 38 -4.54 26.43 0.64
C VAL A 38 -5.60 26.96 1.62
N VAL A 39 -5.52 26.50 2.86
CA VAL A 39 -6.30 27.01 3.99
C VAL A 39 -5.36 27.61 5.03
N VAL A 40 -5.55 28.88 5.35
CA VAL A 40 -4.79 29.58 6.39
C VAL A 40 -5.65 29.68 7.65
N VAL A 41 -5.09 29.29 8.79
CA VAL A 41 -5.74 29.35 10.11
C VAL A 41 -4.93 30.21 11.08
N ARG A 42 -5.57 30.71 12.14
CA ARG A 42 -5.00 31.58 13.18
C ARG A 42 -4.49 32.92 12.65
N CYS A 43 -5.26 33.55 11.78
CA CYS A 43 -4.88 34.81 11.13
C CYS A 43 -4.73 35.99 12.12
N GLU A 44 -5.37 35.90 13.28
CA GLU A 44 -5.20 36.82 14.41
C GLU A 44 -3.78 36.79 15.02
N GLU A 45 -3.05 35.68 14.88
CA GLU A 45 -1.68 35.51 15.38
C GLU A 45 -0.58 35.85 14.35
N ILE A 46 -0.94 36.44 13.20
CA ILE A 46 0.01 36.96 12.20
C ILE A 46 0.72 38.20 12.75
N CYS A 47 2.01 38.35 12.42
CA CYS A 47 2.84 39.49 12.80
C CYS A 47 2.98 40.53 11.68
N LEU A 48 3.02 41.80 12.09
CA LEU A 48 3.43 42.96 11.30
C LEU A 48 4.68 43.59 11.94
N SER A 49 5.67 43.98 11.12
CA SER A 49 6.86 44.69 11.63
C SER A 49 6.53 46.11 12.07
N GLY A 50 7.19 46.61 13.10
CA GLY A 50 6.91 47.91 13.72
C GLY A 50 5.86 47.82 14.83
N GLY A 51 5.94 48.74 15.79
CA GLY A 51 5.04 48.79 16.95
C GLY A 51 3.58 49.10 16.59
N LEU A 52 2.70 48.77 17.54
CA LEU A 52 1.24 48.85 17.40
C LEU A 52 0.75 50.24 16.95
N VAL A 53 1.24 51.32 17.57
CA VAL A 53 0.89 52.72 17.20
C VAL A 53 1.18 53.01 15.73
N ARG A 54 2.36 52.64 15.21
CA ARG A 54 2.74 52.86 13.80
C ARG A 54 1.79 52.14 12.85
N GLN A 55 1.45 50.88 13.15
CA GLN A 55 0.57 50.09 12.30
C GLN A 55 -0.90 50.53 12.42
N LYS A 56 -1.34 50.96 13.61
CA LYS A 56 -2.65 51.60 13.84
C LYS A 56 -2.78 52.86 13.00
N MET A 57 -1.84 53.81 13.11
CA MET A 57 -1.88 55.06 12.34
C MET A 57 -1.87 54.81 10.82
N LYS A 58 -1.07 53.85 10.35
CA LYS A 58 -1.08 53.41 8.94
C LYS A 58 -2.46 52.89 8.51
N TYR A 59 -3.11 52.09 9.35
CA TYR A 59 -4.42 51.51 9.05
C TYR A 59 -5.55 52.57 9.17
N LEU A 60 -5.53 53.45 10.17
CA LEU A 60 -6.46 54.58 10.30
C LEU A 60 -6.37 55.53 9.09
N ARG A 61 -5.18 55.78 8.55
CA ARG A 61 -5.01 56.55 7.29
C ARG A 61 -5.64 55.82 6.09
N PHE A 62 -5.64 54.49 6.06
CA PHE A 62 -6.35 53.72 5.05
C PHE A 62 -7.87 53.86 5.20
N LEU A 63 -8.41 53.81 6.43
CA LEU A 63 -9.85 53.99 6.70
C LEU A 63 -10.41 55.34 6.24
N ARG A 64 -9.62 56.41 6.31
CA ARG A 64 -10.01 57.75 5.83
C ARG A 64 -10.24 57.80 4.31
N LYS A 65 -9.77 56.81 3.54
CA LYS A 65 -9.99 56.75 2.08
C LYS A 65 -11.42 56.28 1.80
N ARG A 66 -12.29 57.18 1.34
CA ARG A 66 -13.66 56.87 0.88
C ARG A 66 -13.91 57.49 -0.50
N MET A 67 -14.88 56.97 -1.23
CA MET A 67 -15.46 57.69 -2.37
C MET A 67 -16.32 58.82 -1.82
N ASN A 68 -16.14 60.05 -2.32
CA ASN A 68 -16.86 61.22 -1.81
C ASN A 68 -18.35 61.20 -2.17
N THR A 69 -18.69 60.77 -3.39
CA THR A 69 -20.07 60.75 -3.90
C THR A 69 -20.92 59.64 -3.26
N LYS A 70 -20.49 58.38 -3.36
CA LYS A 70 -21.20 57.23 -2.79
C LYS A 70 -20.23 56.29 -2.05
N PRO A 71 -20.02 56.45 -0.73
CA PRO A 71 -19.04 55.70 0.03
C PRO A 71 -19.14 54.16 -0.11
N SER A 72 -20.34 53.61 -0.33
CA SER A 72 -20.55 52.17 -0.53
C SER A 72 -19.99 51.61 -1.84
N HIS A 73 -19.78 52.44 -2.87
CA HIS A 73 -19.07 52.07 -4.11
C HIS A 73 -17.55 52.34 -4.01
N GLY A 74 -17.08 52.86 -2.87
CA GLY A 74 -15.67 53.14 -2.60
C GLY A 74 -14.87 51.93 -2.11
N PRO A 75 -13.61 52.15 -1.68
CA PRO A 75 -12.76 51.10 -1.13
C PRO A 75 -13.33 50.50 0.16
N ILE A 76 -13.57 49.18 0.18
CA ILE A 76 -14.04 48.46 1.36
C ILE A 76 -12.88 48.20 2.35
N HIS A 77 -13.12 48.53 3.62
CA HIS A 77 -12.15 48.47 4.72
C HIS A 77 -12.40 47.28 5.66
N PHE A 78 -11.89 46.11 5.30
CA PHE A 78 -12.06 44.89 6.09
C PHE A 78 -11.31 44.92 7.43
N ARG A 79 -12.05 44.85 8.55
CA ARG A 79 -11.47 44.90 9.91
C ARG A 79 -10.97 43.54 10.43
N ALA A 80 -11.56 42.43 9.99
CA ALA A 80 -11.22 41.09 10.47
C ALA A 80 -9.84 40.61 9.96
N PRO A 81 -8.98 39.97 10.78
CA PRO A 81 -7.65 39.50 10.40
C PRO A 81 -7.61 38.64 9.13
N SER A 82 -8.56 37.70 8.99
CA SER A 82 -8.67 36.84 7.80
C SER A 82 -8.89 37.64 6.53
N LYS A 83 -9.77 38.64 6.59
CA LYS A 83 -10.12 39.51 5.46
C LYS A 83 -9.02 40.53 5.15
N ILE A 84 -8.23 40.95 6.15
CA ILE A 84 -7.01 41.74 5.92
C ILE A 84 -5.98 40.89 5.15
N LEU A 85 -5.68 39.67 5.61
CA LEU A 85 -4.78 38.75 4.89
C LEU A 85 -5.29 38.44 3.48
N TRP A 86 -6.58 38.12 3.33
CA TRP A 86 -7.20 37.88 2.03
C TRP A 86 -7.07 39.08 1.09
N ARG A 87 -7.26 40.31 1.60
CA ARG A 87 -7.04 41.54 0.82
C ARG A 87 -5.57 41.73 0.43
N THR A 88 -4.62 41.37 1.30
CA THR A 88 -3.18 41.39 0.96
C THR A 88 -2.86 40.39 -0.16
N ILE A 89 -3.34 39.15 -0.07
CA ILE A 89 -3.12 38.12 -1.11
C ILE A 89 -3.83 38.51 -2.42
N ARG A 90 -5.06 39.04 -2.37
CA ARG A 90 -5.76 39.61 -3.55
C ARG A 90 -4.97 40.73 -4.21
N GLY A 91 -4.21 41.52 -3.45
CA GLY A 91 -3.31 42.54 -3.99
C GLY A 91 -2.07 41.99 -4.70
N MET A 92 -1.72 40.72 -4.48
CA MET A 92 -0.57 40.03 -5.06
C MET A 92 -0.97 39.06 -6.21
N ILE A 93 -2.26 38.90 -6.46
CA ILE A 93 -2.82 38.07 -7.54
C ILE A 93 -3.48 39.01 -8.59
N PRO A 94 -3.39 38.71 -9.90
CA PRO A 94 -4.10 39.43 -10.96
C PRO A 94 -5.62 39.17 -10.92
N HIS A 95 -6.27 39.57 -9.83
CA HIS A 95 -7.64 39.22 -9.42
C HIS A 95 -8.76 39.79 -10.31
N LYS A 96 -8.42 40.65 -11.29
CA LYS A 96 -9.35 41.09 -12.33
C LYS A 96 -9.49 40.07 -13.48
N THR A 97 -8.57 39.10 -13.56
CA THR A 97 -8.59 38.03 -14.58
C THR A 97 -9.31 36.79 -14.06
N LYS A 98 -9.90 36.00 -14.97
CA LYS A 98 -10.51 34.70 -14.62
C LYS A 98 -9.53 33.71 -13.98
N ARG A 99 -8.25 33.72 -14.40
CA ARG A 99 -7.18 32.95 -13.73
C ARG A 99 -6.96 33.40 -12.29
N GLY A 100 -6.94 34.71 -12.02
CA GLY A 100 -6.77 35.27 -10.69
C GLY A 100 -7.99 35.05 -9.78
N GLU A 101 -9.19 35.13 -10.33
CA GLU A 101 -10.45 34.77 -9.67
C GLU A 101 -10.44 33.30 -9.23
N ALA A 102 -10.11 32.38 -10.15
CA ALA A 102 -9.97 30.95 -9.85
C ALA A 102 -8.84 30.65 -8.83
N ALA A 103 -7.73 31.40 -8.86
CA ALA A 103 -6.67 31.27 -7.86
C ALA A 103 -7.15 31.72 -6.46
N LEU A 104 -7.91 32.82 -6.35
CA LEU A 104 -8.48 33.27 -5.09
C LEU A 104 -9.55 32.30 -4.54
N ALA A 105 -10.31 31.63 -5.40
CA ALA A 105 -11.28 30.61 -4.98
C ALA A 105 -10.63 29.37 -4.33
N ARG A 106 -9.33 29.13 -4.56
CA ARG A 106 -8.54 28.05 -3.90
C ARG A 106 -8.10 28.40 -2.47
N LEU A 107 -8.20 29.67 -2.08
CA LEU A 107 -7.79 30.18 -0.77
C LEU A 107 -8.97 30.17 0.21
N LYS A 108 -8.79 29.57 1.38
CA LYS A 108 -9.65 29.81 2.56
C LYS A 108 -8.83 30.41 3.69
N VAL A 109 -9.43 31.31 4.46
CA VAL A 109 -8.74 32.07 5.52
C VAL A 109 -9.65 32.15 6.72
N TYR A 110 -9.15 31.77 7.90
CA TYR A 110 -9.92 31.73 9.15
C TYR A 110 -9.14 32.33 10.33
N GLU A 111 -9.87 33.01 11.20
CA GLU A 111 -9.48 33.25 12.59
C GLU A 111 -9.63 31.97 13.43
N GLY A 112 -8.71 31.76 14.37
CA GLY A 112 -8.60 30.51 15.12
C GLY A 112 -8.41 29.28 14.22
N VAL A 113 -8.77 28.10 14.72
CA VAL A 113 -8.74 26.84 13.96
C VAL A 113 -10.11 26.14 13.99
N PRO A 114 -11.01 26.41 13.01
CA PRO A 114 -12.32 25.78 12.97
C PRO A 114 -12.27 24.31 12.51
N PRO A 115 -13.26 23.47 12.88
CA PRO A 115 -13.39 22.12 12.33
C PRO A 115 -13.54 22.14 10.80
N PRO A 116 -12.98 21.15 10.06
CA PRO A 116 -12.19 20.01 10.52
C PRO A 116 -10.67 20.28 10.60
N TYR A 117 -10.23 21.54 10.50
CA TYR A 117 -8.80 21.92 10.44
C TYR A 117 -8.09 21.83 11.80
N ASP A 118 -8.84 21.66 12.88
CA ASP A 118 -8.38 21.40 14.24
C ASP A 118 -7.63 20.05 14.32
N LYS A 119 -8.17 19.02 13.66
CA LYS A 119 -7.62 17.65 13.60
C LYS A 119 -6.55 17.44 12.53
N ILE A 120 -6.47 18.32 11.54
CA ILE A 120 -5.53 18.21 10.41
C ILE A 120 -4.14 18.74 10.82
N LYS A 121 -3.06 18.09 10.35
CA LYS A 121 -1.68 18.60 10.51
C LYS A 121 -1.55 19.95 9.80
N ARG A 122 -1.26 21.00 10.59
CA ARG A 122 -0.98 22.34 10.09
C ARG A 122 0.51 22.47 9.78
N MET A 123 0.81 23.09 8.65
CA MET A 123 2.17 23.34 8.16
C MET A 123 2.61 24.76 8.50
N VAL A 124 3.91 24.95 8.64
CA VAL A 124 4.56 26.24 8.87
C VAL A 124 5.36 26.58 7.61
N ILE A 125 5.47 27.86 7.25
CA ILE A 125 6.26 28.33 6.11
C ILE A 125 7.50 29.04 6.68
N PRO A 126 8.67 28.38 6.76
CA PRO A 126 9.86 28.94 7.43
C PRO A 126 10.25 30.30 6.87
N ASP A 127 10.20 30.47 5.55
CA ASP A 127 10.57 31.70 4.87
C ASP A 127 9.72 32.93 5.22
N ALA A 128 8.58 32.71 5.88
CA ALA A 128 7.70 33.77 6.38
C ALA A 128 7.68 33.88 7.92
N LEU A 129 8.37 33.03 8.68
CA LEU A 129 8.40 33.12 10.15
C LEU A 129 9.08 34.40 10.66
N LYS A 130 8.42 35.11 11.60
CA LYS A 130 8.94 36.31 12.27
C LYS A 130 10.35 36.11 12.82
N VAL A 131 10.60 34.99 13.52
CA VAL A 131 11.88 34.72 14.18
C VAL A 131 13.07 34.64 13.21
N LEU A 132 12.83 34.25 11.94
CA LEU A 132 13.87 34.18 10.92
C LEU A 132 13.99 35.47 10.09
N ARG A 133 13.00 36.39 10.19
CA ARG A 133 12.80 37.50 9.25
C ARG A 133 12.74 38.88 9.89
N LEU A 134 12.76 38.96 11.21
CA LEU A 134 12.79 40.19 12.01
C LEU A 134 13.92 40.06 13.04
N GLN A 135 14.86 41.01 13.04
CA GLN A 135 15.97 41.04 13.99
C GLN A 135 15.45 41.13 15.45
N ALA A 136 16.23 40.61 16.39
CA ALA A 136 15.94 40.73 17.82
C ALA A 136 15.80 42.21 18.24
N GLY A 137 15.00 42.48 19.27
CA GLY A 137 14.70 43.85 19.73
C GLY A 137 13.71 44.66 18.87
N HIS A 138 13.52 44.33 17.58
CA HIS A 138 12.58 45.07 16.74
C HIS A 138 11.11 44.83 17.15
N LYS A 139 10.41 45.93 17.46
CA LYS A 139 8.98 45.92 17.80
C LYS A 139 8.16 45.37 16.62
N TYR A 140 7.13 44.58 16.95
CA TYR A 140 6.12 44.06 16.03
C TYR A 140 4.73 44.21 16.66
N CYS A 141 3.67 44.06 15.87
CA CYS A 141 2.31 43.91 16.39
C CYS A 141 1.62 42.67 15.82
N LEU A 142 0.69 42.11 16.59
CA LEU A 142 -0.20 41.04 16.14
C LEU A 142 -1.36 41.62 15.35
N LEU A 143 -1.71 40.96 14.24
CA LEU A 143 -2.79 41.39 13.36
C LEU A 143 -4.14 41.38 14.09
N GLY A 144 -4.39 40.41 14.98
CA GLY A 144 -5.59 40.38 15.82
C GLY A 144 -5.70 41.62 16.73
N ARG A 145 -4.61 42.02 17.39
CA ARG A 145 -4.60 43.21 18.27
C ARG A 145 -4.75 44.51 17.47
N LEU A 146 -4.09 44.62 16.32
CA LEU A 146 -4.32 45.73 15.39
C LEU A 146 -5.80 45.78 14.95
N SER A 147 -6.39 44.62 14.63
CA SER A 147 -7.77 44.50 14.16
C SER A 147 -8.78 44.93 15.23
N SER A 148 -8.58 44.52 16.49
CA SER A 148 -9.44 44.93 17.61
C SER A 148 -9.48 46.47 17.77
N GLU A 149 -8.32 47.14 17.74
CA GLU A 149 -8.21 48.60 17.84
C GLU A 149 -8.76 49.37 16.63
N VAL A 150 -9.12 48.67 15.54
CA VAL A 150 -9.77 49.26 14.36
C VAL A 150 -11.17 48.68 14.14
N GLY A 151 -11.84 48.22 15.19
CA GLY A 151 -13.26 47.82 15.14
C GLY A 151 -13.51 46.40 14.66
N TRP A 152 -12.68 45.44 15.09
CA TRP A 152 -13.00 44.01 14.98
C TRP A 152 -13.41 43.46 16.36
N ASN A 153 -14.72 43.32 16.56
CA ASN A 153 -15.32 43.04 17.87
C ASN A 153 -15.19 41.57 18.34
N HIS A 154 -14.70 40.65 17.50
CA HIS A 154 -14.62 39.23 17.82
C HIS A 154 -13.27 38.79 18.40
N TYR A 155 -12.38 39.73 18.74
CA TYR A 155 -11.03 39.43 19.25
C TYR A 155 -11.06 38.52 20.48
N ASP A 156 -11.84 38.89 21.49
CA ASP A 156 -11.93 38.15 22.75
C ASP A 156 -12.73 36.84 22.60
N THR A 157 -13.80 36.86 21.79
CA THR A 157 -14.56 35.64 21.45
C THR A 157 -13.68 34.57 20.80
N ILE A 158 -12.83 34.96 19.82
CA ILE A 158 -11.89 34.03 19.18
C ILE A 158 -10.84 33.54 20.19
N ARG A 159 -10.37 34.41 21.10
CA ARG A 159 -9.40 34.05 22.15
C ARG A 159 -9.96 32.99 23.11
N GLU A 160 -11.22 33.10 23.50
CA GLU A 160 -11.91 32.10 24.32
C GLU A 160 -12.13 30.77 23.59
N LEU A 161 -12.58 30.83 22.33
CA LEU A 161 -12.78 29.63 21.50
C LEU A 161 -11.46 28.89 21.28
N GLU A 162 -10.36 29.61 21.03
CA GLU A 162 -9.03 29.03 20.92
C GLU A 162 -8.52 28.45 22.24
N LYS A 163 -8.89 29.01 23.40
CA LYS A 163 -8.59 28.40 24.71
C LYS A 163 -9.31 27.05 24.83
N LYS A 164 -10.64 27.03 24.69
CA LYS A 164 -11.46 25.80 24.73
C LYS A 164 -10.99 24.73 23.73
N ARG A 165 -10.51 25.15 22.55
CA ARG A 165 -9.92 24.24 21.54
C ARG A 165 -8.56 23.68 21.96
N LYS A 166 -7.69 24.48 22.59
CA LYS A 166 -6.37 24.02 23.10
C LYS A 166 -6.56 22.99 24.21
N ASP A 167 -7.49 23.22 25.13
CA ASP A 167 -7.80 22.31 26.24
C ASP A 167 -8.24 20.92 25.72
N ARG A 168 -9.18 20.90 24.76
CA ARG A 168 -9.61 19.65 24.08
C ARG A 168 -8.47 18.96 23.29
N ALA A 169 -7.60 19.75 22.67
CA ALA A 169 -6.45 19.23 21.93
C ALA A 169 -5.39 18.62 22.86
N GLN A 170 -5.21 19.15 24.06
CA GLN A 170 -4.27 18.64 25.07
C GLN A 170 -4.64 17.22 25.51
N VAL A 171 -5.89 17.00 25.91
CA VAL A 171 -6.42 15.67 26.28
C VAL A 171 -6.23 14.65 25.14
N THR A 172 -6.49 15.09 23.90
CA THR A 172 -6.31 14.26 22.70
C THR A 172 -4.83 13.91 22.46
N TYR A 173 -3.93 14.86 22.69
CA TYR A 173 -2.49 14.68 22.54
C TYR A 173 -1.92 13.73 23.60
N GLU A 174 -2.34 13.85 24.86
CA GLU A 174 -1.91 12.98 25.96
C GLU A 174 -2.32 11.53 25.72
N ARG A 175 -3.60 11.28 25.36
CA ARG A 175 -4.08 9.96 24.95
C ARG A 175 -3.26 9.40 23.78
N LYS A 176 -2.96 10.22 22.77
CA LYS A 176 -2.12 9.80 21.64
C LYS A 176 -0.70 9.45 22.07
N LYS A 177 -0.07 10.24 22.95
CA LYS A 177 1.28 10.00 23.49
C LYS A 177 1.35 8.68 24.26
N GLN A 178 0.34 8.38 25.08
CA GLN A 178 0.21 7.10 25.78
C GLN A 178 0.08 5.92 24.80
N LEU A 179 -0.81 6.02 23.80
CA LEU A 179 -0.99 4.99 22.78
C LEU A 179 0.28 4.73 21.96
N THR A 180 1.03 5.78 21.60
CA THR A 180 2.32 5.64 20.92
C THR A 180 3.36 4.94 21.81
N LYS A 181 3.42 5.25 23.11
CA LYS A 181 4.30 4.54 24.06
C LYS A 181 3.94 3.05 24.18
N LEU A 182 2.65 2.72 24.25
CA LEU A 182 2.17 1.34 24.27
C LEU A 182 2.51 0.59 22.97
N ARG A 183 2.35 1.24 21.82
CA ARG A 183 2.68 0.67 20.52
C ARG A 183 4.18 0.36 20.38
N ILE A 184 5.06 1.29 20.73
CA ILE A 184 6.52 1.05 20.71
C ILE A 184 6.90 -0.10 21.66
N LYS A 185 6.26 -0.18 22.84
CA LYS A 185 6.46 -1.31 23.76
C LYS A 185 6.00 -2.64 23.14
N ALA A 186 4.85 -2.66 22.47
CA ALA A 186 4.34 -3.86 21.80
C ALA A 186 5.21 -4.28 20.61
N GLU A 187 5.71 -3.34 19.81
CA GLU A 187 6.67 -3.58 18.73
C GLU A 187 7.98 -4.17 19.28
N LYS A 188 8.50 -3.65 20.40
CA LYS A 188 9.69 -4.23 21.07
C LYS A 188 9.44 -5.64 21.61
N ILE A 189 8.30 -5.89 22.27
CA ILE A 189 7.93 -7.23 22.77
C ILE A 189 7.74 -8.22 21.62
N ALA A 190 7.16 -7.79 20.50
CA ALA A 190 7.04 -8.63 19.31
C ALA A 190 8.42 -8.97 18.74
N GLN A 191 9.33 -7.99 18.67
CA GLN A 191 10.71 -8.19 18.23
C GLN A 191 11.55 -9.05 19.18
N GLU A 192 11.29 -9.02 20.49
CA GLU A 192 11.93 -9.88 21.49
C GLU A 192 11.40 -11.33 21.45
N LYS A 193 10.17 -11.52 20.97
CA LYS A 193 9.55 -12.85 20.78
C LYS A 193 9.81 -13.45 19.41
N LEU A 194 10.06 -12.62 18.39
CA LEU A 194 10.70 -13.04 17.14
C LEU A 194 12.17 -13.34 17.45
N GLY A 195 12.52 -14.63 17.55
CA GLY A 195 13.91 -15.04 17.60
C GLY A 195 14.66 -14.76 16.29
N SER A 196 15.87 -15.29 16.16
CA SER A 196 16.67 -15.26 14.93
C SER A 196 16.12 -16.11 13.78
N GLN A 197 14.86 -16.55 13.87
CA GLN A 197 14.20 -17.49 12.99
C GLN A 197 12.77 -17.01 12.78
N LEU A 198 12.42 -16.65 11.55
CA LEU A 198 11.08 -16.19 11.19
C LEU A 198 10.17 -17.39 10.89
N ASP A 199 9.98 -18.28 11.86
CA ASP A 199 9.07 -19.42 11.77
C ASP A 199 7.60 -18.94 11.74
N VAL A 200 7.14 -18.49 10.56
CA VAL A 200 5.72 -18.23 10.32
C VAL A 200 5.02 -19.56 10.07
N VAL A 201 4.90 -20.33 11.15
CA VAL A 201 4.24 -21.64 11.19
C VAL A 201 2.83 -21.48 11.77
N ILE A 202 1.82 -21.96 11.05
CA ILE A 202 0.49 -22.25 11.60
C ILE A 202 0.50 -23.72 12.04
N PRO A 203 0.67 -24.01 13.35
CA PRO A 203 0.78 -25.37 13.86
C PRO A 203 -0.57 -26.07 13.82
N ALA A 204 -0.57 -27.40 13.66
CA ALA A 204 -1.77 -28.23 13.43
C ALA A 204 -2.94 -27.98 14.41
N ASN A 205 -2.65 -27.58 15.66
CA ASN A 205 -3.65 -27.28 16.69
C ASN A 205 -4.30 -25.88 16.57
N ARG A 206 -4.13 -25.17 15.45
CA ARG A 206 -4.68 -23.83 15.19
C ARG A 206 -5.47 -23.74 13.86
N PRO A 207 -6.53 -24.54 13.67
CA PRO A 207 -7.38 -24.45 12.48
C PRO A 207 -8.19 -23.15 12.43
N PHE A 208 -8.81 -22.87 11.28
CA PHE A 208 -9.70 -21.71 11.05
C PHE A 208 -9.02 -20.32 11.16
N ILE A 209 -7.70 -20.23 11.00
CA ILE A 209 -7.00 -18.95 10.92
C ILE A 209 -7.18 -18.34 9.52
N TYR A 210 -7.58 -17.07 9.49
CA TYR A 210 -7.58 -16.23 8.29
C TYR A 210 -6.44 -15.20 8.35
N LEU A 211 -5.42 -15.36 7.49
CA LEU A 211 -4.34 -14.39 7.30
C LEU A 211 -4.69 -13.42 6.17
N LYS A 212 -4.72 -12.11 6.47
CA LYS A 212 -5.08 -11.06 5.51
C LYS A 212 -4.01 -9.98 5.41
N GLY A 213 -3.37 -9.89 4.25
CA GLY A 213 -2.47 -8.79 3.89
C GLY A 213 -3.19 -7.62 3.21
N ALA A 214 -2.41 -6.61 2.80
CA ALA A 214 -2.89 -5.42 2.11
C ALA A 214 -2.94 -5.57 0.57
N GLY A 215 -2.67 -6.77 0.05
CA GLY A 215 -2.51 -7.11 -1.37
C GLY A 215 -1.10 -7.64 -1.66
N LYS A 216 -0.96 -8.57 -2.62
CA LYS A 216 0.30 -9.26 -2.93
C LYS A 216 1.49 -8.34 -3.18
N ASP A 217 1.25 -7.17 -3.78
CA ASP A 217 2.29 -6.17 -4.09
C ASP A 217 2.67 -5.27 -2.88
N LYS A 218 2.01 -5.44 -1.73
CA LYS A 218 2.15 -4.55 -0.54
C LYS A 218 2.45 -5.30 0.76
N THR A 219 2.33 -6.62 0.79
CA THR A 219 2.55 -7.42 1.99
C THR A 219 3.28 -8.70 1.60
N SER A 220 4.54 -8.80 2.03
CA SER A 220 5.35 -10.00 1.83
C SER A 220 5.92 -10.53 3.14
N VAL A 221 6.10 -11.84 3.19
CA VAL A 221 6.89 -12.57 4.19
C VAL A 221 8.13 -13.07 3.47
N VAL A 222 9.31 -12.72 3.97
CA VAL A 222 10.59 -13.02 3.32
C VAL A 222 11.53 -13.65 4.34
N TRP A 223 12.07 -14.82 4.00
CA TRP A 223 13.15 -15.48 4.73
C TRP A 223 14.12 -16.10 3.72
N SER A 224 15.37 -16.32 4.10
CA SER A 224 16.41 -16.80 3.17
C SER A 224 17.14 -18.00 3.76
N ASP A 225 16.53 -19.18 3.65
CA ASP A 225 17.09 -20.42 4.19
C ASP A 225 17.06 -21.56 3.16
N SER A 226 18.08 -22.41 3.23
CA SER A 226 18.31 -23.62 2.43
C SER A 226 19.23 -24.62 3.17
N SER A 227 19.32 -24.50 4.50
CA SER A 227 20.27 -25.23 5.34
C SER A 227 19.78 -26.61 5.80
N GLY A 228 18.46 -26.79 5.91
CA GLY A 228 17.78 -28.02 6.33
C GLY A 228 16.94 -28.67 5.23
N THR A 229 16.03 -29.56 5.61
CA THR A 229 15.13 -30.23 4.64
C THR A 229 13.98 -29.33 4.17
N ILE A 230 13.32 -29.72 3.06
CA ILE A 230 12.09 -29.08 2.53
C ILE A 230 10.97 -28.94 3.57
N PHE A 231 10.97 -29.77 4.61
CA PHE A 231 9.94 -29.81 5.63
C PHE A 231 10.22 -28.88 6.81
N GLU A 232 11.49 -28.54 7.04
CA GLU A 232 11.98 -27.81 8.21
C GLU A 232 12.23 -26.33 7.92
N MET A 233 12.68 -25.99 6.70
CA MET A 233 13.13 -24.63 6.35
C MET A 233 12.28 -23.86 5.30
N PRO A 234 10.94 -23.98 5.24
CA PRO A 234 10.12 -23.10 4.41
C PRO A 234 9.92 -21.71 5.05
N THR A 235 9.87 -20.65 4.24
CA THR A 235 9.58 -19.27 4.74
C THR A 235 8.20 -19.15 5.44
N PHE A 236 7.25 -20.02 5.09
CA PHE A 236 5.94 -20.12 5.70
C PHE A 236 5.49 -21.58 5.74
N SER A 237 4.91 -22.02 6.86
CA SER A 237 4.26 -23.34 6.97
C SER A 237 2.81 -23.20 7.40
N SER A 238 1.91 -23.89 6.72
CA SER A 238 0.51 -24.07 7.13
C SER A 238 0.23 -25.55 7.35
N ILE A 239 0.16 -25.97 8.62
CA ILE A 239 -0.03 -27.38 9.01
C ILE A 239 -1.45 -27.65 9.52
N ALA A 240 -2.16 -26.62 10.00
CA ALA A 240 -3.55 -26.74 10.44
C ALA A 240 -4.55 -26.74 9.27
N ASP A 241 -5.69 -27.39 9.49
CA ASP A 241 -6.79 -27.44 8.54
C ASP A 241 -7.61 -26.13 8.51
N ASN A 242 -8.41 -25.95 7.46
CA ASN A 242 -9.36 -24.85 7.28
C ASN A 242 -8.69 -23.45 7.28
N ILE A 243 -7.51 -23.34 6.67
CA ILE A 243 -6.75 -22.08 6.64
C ILE A 243 -7.15 -21.24 5.43
N LEU A 244 -7.29 -19.94 5.65
CA LEU A 244 -7.49 -18.98 4.57
C LEU A 244 -6.35 -17.98 4.57
N VAL A 245 -5.76 -17.70 3.41
CA VAL A 245 -4.77 -16.64 3.23
C VAL A 245 -5.20 -15.75 2.07
N SER A 246 -5.11 -14.43 2.23
CA SER A 246 -5.38 -13.51 1.13
C SER A 246 -4.47 -12.29 1.09
N GLY A 247 -3.98 -11.93 -0.09
CA GLY A 247 -3.25 -10.67 -0.31
C GLY A 247 -1.87 -10.62 0.34
N ILE A 248 -1.16 -11.75 0.39
CA ILE A 248 0.19 -11.91 0.98
C ILE A 248 1.09 -12.65 -0.02
N THR A 249 2.34 -12.22 -0.14
CA THR A 249 3.38 -12.89 -0.95
C THR A 249 4.43 -13.55 -0.06
N PHE A 250 4.68 -14.85 -0.26
CA PHE A 250 5.71 -15.60 0.45
C PHE A 250 6.94 -15.74 -0.45
N VAL A 251 8.13 -15.41 0.07
CA VAL A 251 9.37 -15.39 -0.73
C VAL A 251 10.48 -16.11 0.01
N ASN A 252 11.07 -17.12 -0.60
CA ASN A 252 12.38 -17.62 -0.14
C ASN A 252 13.49 -16.85 -0.87
N GLY A 253 14.11 -15.92 -0.15
CA GLY A 253 15.15 -15.03 -0.66
C GLY A 253 16.53 -15.67 -0.80
N TYR A 254 16.69 -16.99 -0.59
CA TYR A 254 17.97 -17.67 -0.84
C TYR A 254 18.31 -17.71 -2.33
N ASN A 255 17.31 -17.96 -3.19
CA ASN A 255 17.47 -17.97 -4.65
C ASN A 255 16.63 -16.88 -5.36
N TYR A 256 16.06 -15.91 -4.63
CA TYR A 256 15.14 -14.93 -5.19
C TYR A 256 15.50 -13.49 -4.80
N PRO A 257 15.54 -12.52 -5.75
CA PRO A 257 15.36 -12.70 -7.20
C PRO A 257 16.54 -13.45 -7.84
N PRO A 258 16.30 -14.22 -8.93
CA PRO A 258 17.33 -14.99 -9.62
C PRO A 258 18.53 -14.15 -10.11
N ARG A 259 19.75 -14.70 -9.99
CA ARG A 259 21.01 -14.10 -10.47
C ARG A 259 21.92 -15.18 -11.04
N LYS A 260 22.79 -14.82 -12.00
CA LYS A 260 23.63 -15.76 -12.76
C LYS A 260 24.63 -16.57 -11.92
N ASP A 261 25.12 -16.00 -10.81
CA ASP A 261 26.20 -16.57 -10.01
C ASP A 261 25.72 -17.22 -8.69
N MET A 262 24.46 -17.63 -8.61
CA MET A 262 23.91 -18.25 -7.39
C MET A 262 24.24 -19.74 -7.32
N ASN A 263 24.67 -20.18 -6.13
CA ASN A 263 24.68 -21.61 -5.78
C ASN A 263 23.24 -22.07 -5.52
N ILE A 264 22.55 -22.54 -6.56
CA ILE A 264 21.15 -22.98 -6.49
C ILE A 264 21.04 -24.14 -5.51
N LYS A 265 20.22 -23.95 -4.47
CA LYS A 265 19.78 -25.00 -3.55
C LYS A 265 18.27 -25.07 -3.49
N VAL A 266 17.75 -26.18 -2.99
CA VAL A 266 16.36 -26.31 -2.55
C VAL A 266 16.03 -25.21 -1.53
N ALA A 267 14.99 -24.42 -1.78
CA ALA A 267 14.63 -23.29 -0.90
C ALA A 267 13.13 -22.97 -0.98
N VAL A 268 12.36 -23.51 -0.03
CA VAL A 268 10.90 -23.48 -0.05
C VAL A 268 10.36 -22.12 0.43
N ALA A 269 9.46 -21.51 -0.34
CA ALA A 269 8.80 -20.25 0.02
C ALA A 269 7.52 -20.50 0.85
N ALA A 270 6.79 -21.58 0.58
CA ALA A 270 5.66 -22.00 1.41
C ALA A 270 5.48 -23.52 1.43
N ARG A 271 5.15 -24.06 2.60
CA ARG A 271 4.69 -25.44 2.82
C ARG A 271 3.22 -25.44 3.26
N ILE A 272 2.35 -26.11 2.53
CA ILE A 272 0.92 -26.26 2.84
C ILE A 272 0.59 -27.74 3.04
N SER A 273 0.11 -28.11 4.23
CA SER A 273 -0.04 -29.49 4.71
C SER A 273 -1.35 -29.75 5.47
N GLY A 274 -2.18 -28.72 5.65
CA GLY A 274 -3.45 -28.79 6.37
C GLY A 274 -4.65 -28.71 5.42
N ASP A 275 -5.60 -29.61 5.59
CA ASP A 275 -6.71 -29.85 4.67
C ASP A 275 -7.70 -28.68 4.61
N GLN A 276 -8.41 -28.51 3.49
CA GLN A 276 -9.37 -27.42 3.26
C GLN A 276 -8.74 -26.02 3.36
N SER A 277 -7.52 -25.86 2.84
CA SER A 277 -6.80 -24.57 2.84
C SER A 277 -6.96 -23.81 1.52
N ALA A 278 -7.23 -22.50 1.59
CA ALA A 278 -7.45 -21.65 0.43
C ALA A 278 -6.54 -20.40 0.42
N PHE A 279 -6.07 -20.06 -0.77
CA PHE A 279 -5.17 -18.93 -1.03
C PHE A 279 -5.77 -18.04 -2.12
N TYR A 280 -5.93 -16.75 -1.84
CA TYR A 280 -6.60 -15.79 -2.73
C TYR A 280 -5.75 -14.52 -2.94
N GLU A 281 -5.41 -14.18 -4.17
CA GLU A 281 -4.50 -13.05 -4.48
C GLU A 281 -3.17 -13.14 -3.69
N CYS A 282 -2.59 -14.35 -3.61
CA CYS A 282 -1.30 -14.60 -2.96
C CYS A 282 -0.14 -14.75 -3.94
N GLY A 283 1.08 -14.40 -3.52
CA GLY A 283 2.30 -14.64 -4.27
C GLY A 283 3.16 -15.75 -3.64
N PHE A 284 3.87 -16.51 -4.46
CA PHE A 284 4.87 -17.50 -4.03
C PHE A 284 6.09 -17.39 -4.95
N SER A 285 7.19 -16.82 -4.46
CA SER A 285 8.39 -16.55 -5.26
C SER A 285 9.62 -17.28 -4.70
N GLY A 286 10.29 -18.01 -5.57
CA GLY A 286 11.49 -18.79 -5.26
C GLY A 286 12.22 -19.19 -6.54
N TYR A 287 12.87 -20.35 -6.54
CA TYR A 287 13.57 -20.85 -7.73
C TYR A 287 13.52 -22.37 -7.84
N GLN A 288 14.10 -23.08 -6.87
CA GLN A 288 13.95 -24.52 -6.73
C GLN A 288 13.03 -24.82 -5.54
N ASP A 289 12.03 -25.69 -5.75
CA ASP A 289 11.08 -26.17 -4.73
C ASP A 289 10.25 -25.04 -4.08
N THR A 290 9.78 -24.06 -4.86
CA THR A 290 9.14 -22.83 -4.32
C THR A 290 7.89 -23.09 -3.47
N LEU A 291 6.97 -23.94 -3.92
CA LEU A 291 5.71 -24.25 -3.24
C LEU A 291 5.58 -25.76 -2.97
N LEU A 292 5.78 -26.15 -1.71
CA LEU A 292 5.51 -27.49 -1.19
C LEU A 292 4.04 -27.60 -0.81
N ASP A 293 3.26 -28.28 -1.64
CA ASP A 293 1.83 -28.49 -1.52
C ASP A 293 1.50 -29.88 -0.92
N ASP A 294 2.26 -30.22 0.13
CA ASP A 294 2.43 -31.49 0.87
C ASP A 294 1.22 -32.46 0.85
N LYS A 295 0.15 -32.16 1.60
CA LYS A 295 -1.01 -33.03 1.77
C LYS A 295 -2.27 -32.23 2.11
N GLY A 296 -3.44 -32.80 1.85
CA GLY A 296 -4.74 -32.13 2.04
C GLY A 296 -5.35 -31.67 0.73
N ARG A 297 -6.51 -31.02 0.79
CA ARG A 297 -7.21 -30.41 -0.35
C ARG A 297 -7.00 -28.90 -0.32
N HIS A 298 -6.27 -28.37 -1.29
CA HIS A 298 -6.00 -26.92 -1.36
C HIS A 298 -6.59 -26.26 -2.60
N TYR A 299 -6.90 -24.97 -2.46
CA TYR A 299 -7.45 -24.14 -3.53
C TYR A 299 -6.67 -22.83 -3.68
N PHE A 300 -6.11 -22.60 -4.87
CA PHE A 300 -5.35 -21.39 -5.19
C PHE A 300 -6.11 -20.58 -6.27
N LYS A 301 -6.45 -19.32 -5.99
CA LYS A 301 -7.19 -18.43 -6.90
C LYS A 301 -6.55 -17.04 -7.02
N LEU A 302 -6.32 -16.59 -8.26
CA LEU A 302 -5.63 -15.32 -8.56
C LEU A 302 -4.23 -15.20 -7.93
N CYS A 303 -3.64 -16.34 -7.59
CA CYS A 303 -2.28 -16.42 -7.08
C CYS A 303 -1.26 -16.22 -8.21
N THR A 304 -0.03 -15.89 -7.84
CA THR A 304 1.12 -15.94 -8.75
C THR A 304 2.16 -16.87 -8.13
N ILE A 305 2.62 -17.87 -8.89
CA ILE A 305 3.66 -18.81 -8.47
C ILE A 305 4.84 -18.68 -9.41
N GLU A 306 6.04 -18.54 -8.87
CA GLU A 306 7.22 -18.13 -9.61
C GLU A 306 8.44 -18.96 -9.22
N GLY A 307 9.09 -19.58 -10.21
CA GLY A 307 10.25 -20.43 -9.99
C GLY A 307 10.88 -20.97 -11.27
N ALA A 308 11.68 -22.02 -11.15
CA ALA A 308 12.43 -22.60 -12.26
C ALA A 308 12.49 -24.14 -12.24
N VAL A 309 12.77 -24.77 -11.10
CA VAL A 309 12.99 -26.23 -10.99
C VAL A 309 12.07 -26.82 -9.91
N ASP A 310 11.26 -27.81 -10.28
CA ASP A 310 10.34 -28.55 -9.39
C ASP A 310 9.49 -27.64 -8.49
N PHE A 311 9.16 -26.43 -8.98
CA PHE A 311 8.80 -25.33 -8.08
C PHE A 311 7.34 -25.38 -7.59
N ILE A 312 6.56 -26.36 -8.06
CA ILE A 312 5.24 -26.75 -7.57
C ILE A 312 5.24 -28.27 -7.37
N PHE A 313 4.89 -28.75 -6.18
CA PHE A 313 4.87 -30.18 -5.89
C PHE A 313 3.86 -30.52 -4.80
N GLY A 314 2.85 -31.36 -5.11
CA GLY A 314 1.81 -31.72 -4.14
C GLY A 314 0.40 -31.99 -4.70
N ASN A 315 -0.63 -31.66 -3.91
CA ASN A 315 -2.03 -32.07 -4.11
C ASN A 315 -3.09 -30.93 -4.09
N ALA A 316 -3.10 -30.04 -5.09
CA ALA A 316 -4.09 -28.97 -5.21
C ALA A 316 -4.77 -28.87 -6.58
N GLN A 317 -5.93 -28.20 -6.58
CA GLN A 317 -6.55 -27.66 -7.80
C GLN A 317 -6.37 -26.13 -7.80
N THR A 318 -5.81 -25.63 -8.89
CA THR A 318 -5.14 -24.34 -8.95
C THR A 318 -5.63 -23.53 -10.15
N LYS A 319 -5.95 -22.25 -9.92
CA LYS A 319 -6.23 -21.22 -10.94
C LYS A 319 -5.37 -19.98 -10.65
N CYS A 320 -4.16 -19.97 -11.21
CA CYS A 320 -3.13 -18.98 -10.93
C CYS A 320 -2.36 -18.52 -12.19
N ASP A 321 -1.59 -17.44 -12.03
CA ASP A 321 -0.50 -17.10 -12.94
C ASP A 321 0.76 -17.89 -12.55
N ILE A 322 1.46 -18.45 -13.54
CA ILE A 322 2.71 -19.21 -13.35
C ILE A 322 3.82 -18.54 -14.15
N SER A 323 4.85 -18.07 -13.44
CA SER A 323 6.03 -17.41 -14.00
C SER A 323 7.24 -18.33 -13.95
N VAL A 324 7.85 -18.59 -15.10
CA VAL A 324 9.03 -19.46 -15.25
C VAL A 324 10.28 -18.62 -15.50
N ASN A 325 11.24 -18.67 -14.57
CA ASN A 325 12.39 -17.77 -14.55
C ASN A 325 13.75 -18.47 -14.86
N ILE A 326 13.74 -19.72 -15.32
CA ILE A 326 14.95 -20.53 -15.58
C ILE A 326 15.98 -19.80 -16.46
N GLY A 327 15.52 -19.12 -17.52
CA GLY A 327 16.37 -18.41 -18.48
C GLY A 327 17.03 -17.13 -17.95
N GLU A 328 16.71 -16.68 -16.72
CA GLU A 328 17.37 -15.52 -16.10
C GLU A 328 18.67 -15.91 -15.38
N VAL A 329 18.79 -17.17 -14.95
CA VAL A 329 20.01 -17.72 -14.33
C VAL A 329 20.77 -18.59 -15.33
N ASN A 330 20.10 -19.57 -15.94
CA ASN A 330 20.71 -20.52 -16.86
C ASN A 330 19.91 -20.59 -18.17
N PRO A 331 20.28 -19.77 -19.19
CA PRO A 331 19.62 -19.76 -20.51
C PRO A 331 19.65 -21.09 -21.26
N ALA A 332 20.66 -21.95 -20.99
CA ALA A 332 20.76 -23.30 -21.54
C ALA A 332 20.12 -24.38 -20.62
N GLY A 333 19.69 -23.97 -19.42
CA GLY A 333 19.05 -24.81 -18.43
C GLY A 333 17.64 -25.24 -18.83
N THR A 334 17.13 -26.24 -18.13
CA THR A 334 15.79 -26.78 -18.32
C THR A 334 15.03 -26.72 -17.00
N GLY A 335 13.92 -26.01 -17.00
CA GLY A 335 13.02 -25.90 -15.86
C GLY A 335 11.93 -26.97 -15.83
N TYR A 336 11.33 -27.17 -14.67
CA TYR A 336 10.21 -28.09 -14.45
C TYR A 336 9.20 -27.40 -13.56
N ILE A 337 7.93 -27.34 -14.00
CA ILE A 337 6.87 -26.66 -13.24
C ILE A 337 6.38 -27.55 -12.10
N VAL A 338 5.89 -28.75 -12.43
CA VAL A 338 5.31 -29.68 -11.46
C VAL A 338 6.21 -30.89 -11.21
N ALA A 339 6.55 -31.19 -9.96
CA ALA A 339 7.15 -32.45 -9.54
C ALA A 339 6.15 -33.28 -8.72
N GLN A 340 5.48 -34.26 -9.34
CA GLN A 340 4.47 -35.07 -8.66
C GLN A 340 5.09 -36.33 -8.04
N ALA A 341 4.79 -36.58 -6.76
CA ALA A 341 5.40 -37.61 -5.91
C ALA A 341 4.40 -38.67 -5.40
N ARG A 342 3.26 -38.83 -6.09
CA ARG A 342 2.26 -39.88 -5.81
C ARG A 342 2.92 -41.27 -5.79
N LYS A 343 2.74 -42.00 -4.70
CA LYS A 343 3.39 -43.30 -4.45
C LYS A 343 2.51 -44.47 -4.85
N ASN A 344 1.19 -44.36 -4.61
CA ASN A 344 0.27 -45.48 -4.75
C ASN A 344 -0.84 -45.23 -5.79
N LYS A 345 -1.37 -46.31 -6.37
CA LYS A 345 -2.47 -46.24 -7.35
C LYS A 345 -3.79 -45.78 -6.72
N ASP A 346 -3.96 -45.99 -5.42
CA ASP A 346 -5.23 -45.70 -4.71
C ASP A 346 -5.28 -44.29 -4.11
N GLU A 347 -4.15 -43.59 -4.05
CA GLU A 347 -4.10 -42.18 -3.65
C GLU A 347 -4.88 -41.33 -4.66
N THR A 348 -5.94 -40.64 -4.23
CA THR A 348 -6.73 -39.73 -5.07
C THR A 348 -6.03 -38.38 -5.30
N ILE A 349 -4.70 -38.35 -5.17
CA ILE A 349 -3.90 -37.13 -5.23
C ILE A 349 -3.43 -36.84 -6.66
N GLY A 350 -3.44 -35.56 -7.01
CA GLY A 350 -3.12 -35.07 -8.35
C GLY A 350 -3.24 -33.55 -8.42
N PHE A 351 -2.30 -32.92 -9.13
CA PHE A 351 -2.17 -31.47 -9.19
C PHE A 351 -2.83 -30.93 -10.46
N VAL A 352 -3.89 -30.12 -10.31
CA VAL A 352 -4.72 -29.66 -11.43
C VAL A 352 -4.48 -28.19 -11.75
N LEU A 353 -3.88 -27.93 -12.91
CA LEU A 353 -3.74 -26.59 -13.51
C LEU A 353 -4.96 -26.28 -14.37
N LYS A 354 -5.89 -25.46 -13.86
CA LYS A 354 -7.12 -25.08 -14.56
C LYS A 354 -7.19 -23.58 -14.78
N GLU A 355 -7.32 -23.16 -16.04
CA GLU A 355 -7.39 -21.74 -16.43
C GLU A 355 -6.18 -20.92 -15.92
N CYS A 356 -5.02 -21.58 -15.79
CA CYS A 356 -3.76 -20.94 -15.44
C CYS A 356 -3.09 -20.33 -16.68
N ASN A 357 -2.55 -19.14 -16.53
CA ASN A 357 -1.67 -18.52 -17.51
C ASN A 357 -0.22 -18.90 -17.20
N VAL A 358 0.52 -19.42 -18.17
CA VAL A 358 1.91 -19.88 -17.96
C VAL A 358 2.83 -19.15 -18.94
N TYR A 359 3.80 -18.43 -18.39
CA TYR A 359 4.73 -17.59 -19.16
C TYR A 359 6.13 -17.61 -18.53
N GLY A 360 7.15 -17.17 -19.26
CA GLY A 360 8.51 -17.15 -18.73
C GLY A 360 9.61 -16.99 -19.78
N LYS A 361 10.85 -17.20 -19.34
CA LYS A 361 12.06 -17.20 -20.18
C LYS A 361 12.84 -18.50 -20.00
N GLY A 362 13.40 -19.01 -21.09
CA GLY A 362 14.17 -20.27 -21.12
C GLY A 362 13.29 -21.51 -21.34
N ARG A 363 13.93 -22.68 -21.47
CA ARG A 363 13.24 -23.95 -21.75
C ARG A 363 12.65 -24.52 -20.46
N ALA A 364 11.37 -24.90 -20.47
CA ALA A 364 10.76 -25.54 -19.31
C ALA A 364 9.68 -26.56 -19.69
N PHE A 365 9.51 -27.53 -18.81
CA PHE A 365 8.62 -28.67 -18.97
C PHE A 365 7.48 -28.61 -17.96
N LEU A 366 6.27 -29.02 -18.37
CA LEU A 366 5.07 -28.97 -17.51
C LEU A 366 5.24 -29.77 -16.21
N GLY A 367 6.03 -30.84 -16.25
CA GLY A 367 6.46 -31.50 -15.03
C GLY A 367 7.34 -32.72 -15.26
N ARG A 368 7.74 -33.34 -14.15
CA ARG A 368 8.42 -34.64 -14.11
C ARG A 368 7.92 -35.47 -12.93
N PRO A 369 7.95 -36.82 -13.02
CA PRO A 369 7.78 -37.67 -11.84
C PRO A 369 8.95 -37.47 -10.86
N CYS A 370 8.64 -37.37 -9.55
CA CYS A 370 9.65 -37.17 -8.50
C CYS A 370 10.58 -38.38 -8.31
N HIS A 371 10.17 -39.57 -8.74
CA HIS A 371 10.97 -40.79 -8.73
C HIS A 371 10.90 -41.47 -10.10
N HIS A 372 12.06 -41.70 -10.73
CA HIS A 372 12.27 -42.23 -12.09
C HIS A 372 11.75 -41.31 -13.22
N GLY A 373 12.65 -40.52 -13.80
CA GLY A 373 12.33 -39.46 -14.75
C GLY A 373 11.90 -39.92 -16.15
N THR A 374 11.11 -39.08 -16.84
CA THR A 374 11.10 -38.87 -18.31
C THR A 374 10.46 -37.49 -18.60
N LEU A 375 10.71 -36.94 -19.79
CA LEU A 375 10.54 -35.55 -20.23
C LEU A 375 9.11 -35.17 -20.66
N ILE A 376 8.74 -33.88 -20.71
CA ILE A 376 7.51 -33.36 -21.36
C ILE A 376 7.74 -31.96 -21.93
N GLN A 377 7.75 -31.82 -23.26
CA GLN A 377 8.19 -30.59 -23.92
C GLN A 377 7.10 -29.54 -24.18
N ASP A 378 7.26 -28.33 -23.63
CA ASP A 378 6.60 -27.05 -23.92
C ASP A 378 5.06 -26.93 -23.69
N PHE A 379 4.57 -25.68 -23.59
CA PHE A 379 3.42 -25.28 -22.75
C PHE A 379 2.01 -25.28 -23.38
N ALA A 380 1.06 -26.02 -22.80
CA ALA A 380 -0.19 -25.45 -22.27
C ALA A 380 -0.99 -26.44 -21.39
N SER A 381 -2.13 -26.00 -20.86
CA SER A 381 -2.70 -26.48 -19.58
C SER A 381 -3.67 -27.68 -19.64
N ILE A 382 -3.31 -28.83 -19.05
CA ILE A 382 -4.13 -29.64 -18.10
C ILE A 382 -3.21 -30.69 -17.40
N ALA A 383 -3.73 -31.69 -16.67
CA ALA A 383 -3.14 -32.26 -15.45
C ALA A 383 -3.14 -33.79 -15.26
N LEU A 384 -2.39 -34.19 -14.21
CA LEU A 384 -2.05 -35.52 -13.65
C LEU A 384 -3.09 -36.04 -12.60
N ILE A 385 -3.42 -37.33 -12.37
CA ILE A 385 -3.09 -38.66 -12.96
C ILE A 385 -4.33 -39.59 -12.75
N ARG A 386 -4.66 -40.50 -13.69
CA ARG A 386 -5.25 -41.82 -13.30
C ARG A 386 -4.40 -43.01 -13.79
N GLY A 387 -3.85 -43.76 -12.83
CA GLY A 387 -3.19 -45.08 -12.97
C GLY A 387 -1.87 -45.14 -13.74
N ALA A 388 -0.73 -45.20 -13.02
CA ALA A 388 0.65 -45.06 -13.54
C ALA A 388 0.89 -43.69 -14.22
N ILE A 389 2.12 -43.17 -14.18
CA ILE A 389 2.47 -41.76 -14.51
C ILE A 389 1.76 -41.32 -15.80
N ALA A 390 0.78 -40.42 -15.66
CA ALA A 390 -0.14 -40.03 -16.72
C ALA A 390 -0.29 -38.52 -16.72
N VAL A 391 0.53 -37.84 -17.51
CA VAL A 391 0.25 -36.44 -17.86
C VAL A 391 -0.77 -36.44 -18.97
N ALA A 392 -1.66 -35.45 -18.95
CA ALA A 392 -2.65 -35.23 -19.97
C ALA A 392 -2.84 -33.73 -20.17
N GLU A 393 -2.87 -33.29 -21.42
CA GLU A 393 -3.24 -31.93 -21.80
C GLU A 393 -4.61 -31.94 -22.48
N GLU A 394 -5.45 -30.92 -22.29
CA GLU A 394 -6.80 -30.87 -22.89
C GLU A 394 -7.22 -29.42 -23.11
N LYS A 395 -7.63 -29.08 -24.35
CA LYS A 395 -8.08 -27.73 -24.75
C LYS A 395 -7.10 -26.59 -24.41
N CYS A 396 -5.84 -26.97 -24.33
CA CYS A 396 -4.66 -26.12 -24.31
C CYS A 396 -4.65 -25.12 -25.47
N THR A 397 -4.25 -23.87 -25.20
CA THR A 397 -4.07 -22.84 -26.24
C THR A 397 -2.79 -22.04 -26.02
N GLY A 398 -2.02 -21.82 -27.08
CA GLY A 398 -0.85 -20.94 -27.08
C GLY A 398 0.33 -21.52 -27.88
N PRO A 399 1.45 -20.82 -28.02
CA PRO A 399 2.57 -21.27 -28.86
C PRO A 399 3.19 -22.62 -28.45
N GLY A 400 3.07 -23.04 -27.19
CA GLY A 400 3.53 -24.34 -26.71
C GLY A 400 2.47 -25.45 -26.73
N SER A 401 1.22 -25.16 -27.12
CA SER A 401 0.11 -26.11 -27.02
C SER A 401 0.10 -27.17 -28.13
N ASP A 402 1.05 -27.11 -29.05
CA ASP A 402 1.22 -28.11 -30.10
C ASP A 402 1.69 -29.43 -29.52
N LYS A 403 0.89 -30.49 -29.70
CA LYS A 403 1.18 -31.83 -29.22
C LYS A 403 2.06 -32.67 -30.15
N SER A 404 2.39 -32.18 -31.35
CA SER A 404 3.09 -32.95 -32.39
C SER A 404 4.43 -33.57 -31.94
N LYS A 405 5.08 -32.98 -30.92
CA LYS A 405 6.37 -33.40 -30.35
C LYS A 405 6.27 -33.85 -28.89
N ARG A 406 5.07 -34.13 -28.38
CA ARG A 406 4.88 -34.66 -27.02
C ARG A 406 5.36 -36.10 -26.93
N VAL A 407 5.60 -36.53 -25.69
CA VAL A 407 6.08 -37.88 -25.39
C VAL A 407 4.95 -38.91 -25.56
N ALA A 408 5.30 -40.08 -26.10
CA ALA A 408 4.34 -41.13 -26.46
C ALA A 408 3.56 -41.75 -25.26
N TRP A 409 3.92 -41.41 -24.03
CA TRP A 409 3.24 -41.85 -22.81
C TRP A 409 2.28 -40.80 -22.21
N GLU A 410 2.11 -39.63 -22.86
CA GLU A 410 1.01 -38.72 -22.54
C GLU A 410 -0.34 -39.45 -22.73
N LYS A 411 -1.25 -39.35 -21.74
CA LYS A 411 -2.59 -39.92 -21.84
C LYS A 411 -3.56 -38.90 -22.42
N THR A 412 -4.39 -39.36 -23.36
CA THR A 412 -5.62 -38.65 -23.73
C THR A 412 -6.71 -39.02 -22.73
N LEU A 413 -7.24 -38.02 -22.00
CA LEU A 413 -8.34 -38.23 -21.05
C LEU A 413 -9.68 -38.31 -21.77
N THR A 414 -10.61 -39.10 -21.25
CA THR A 414 -12.01 -39.07 -21.68
C THR A 414 -12.70 -37.78 -21.23
N GLN A 415 -13.76 -37.34 -21.93
CA GLN A 415 -14.53 -36.15 -21.51
C GLN A 415 -15.11 -36.28 -20.09
N GLN A 416 -15.36 -37.50 -19.61
CA GLN A 416 -15.83 -37.74 -18.24
C GLN A 416 -14.72 -37.49 -17.22
N GLU A 417 -13.49 -37.96 -17.47
CA GLU A 417 -12.33 -37.69 -16.62
C GLU A 417 -11.96 -36.21 -16.63
N VAL A 418 -11.98 -35.55 -17.79
CA VAL A 418 -11.78 -34.09 -17.89
C VAL A 418 -12.81 -33.36 -17.02
N LYS A 419 -14.10 -33.71 -17.11
CA LYS A 419 -15.15 -33.13 -16.25
C LYS A 419 -14.92 -33.41 -14.77
N TYR A 420 -14.44 -34.61 -14.41
CA TYR A 420 -14.12 -34.97 -13.04
C TYR A 420 -13.01 -34.10 -12.45
N PHE A 421 -11.84 -34.03 -13.11
CA PHE A 421 -10.68 -33.26 -12.63
C PHE A 421 -10.88 -31.74 -12.69
N THR A 422 -11.68 -31.24 -13.65
CA THR A 422 -11.95 -29.79 -13.79
C THR A 422 -13.16 -29.32 -12.97
N SER A 423 -13.96 -30.21 -12.39
CA SER A 423 -15.04 -29.87 -11.48
C SER A 423 -14.49 -29.41 -10.12
N MET A 424 -15.17 -28.47 -9.47
CA MET A 424 -14.87 -28.10 -8.09
C MET A 424 -15.06 -29.29 -7.13
N SER A 425 -15.94 -30.24 -7.46
CA SER A 425 -16.20 -31.44 -6.64
C SER A 425 -14.97 -32.33 -6.42
N TYR A 426 -13.91 -32.17 -7.22
CA TYR A 426 -12.64 -32.86 -7.03
C TYR A 426 -11.98 -32.50 -5.68
N ILE A 427 -11.97 -31.22 -5.31
CA ILE A 427 -11.47 -30.74 -4.01
C ILE A 427 -12.58 -30.39 -3.01
N ASP A 428 -13.81 -30.13 -3.48
CA ASP A 428 -14.92 -29.57 -2.69
C ASP A 428 -16.08 -30.55 -2.49
N ASN A 429 -15.79 -31.85 -2.41
CA ASN A 429 -16.79 -32.90 -2.18
C ASN A 429 -17.65 -32.71 -0.90
N VAL A 430 -17.15 -31.96 0.10
CA VAL A 430 -17.87 -31.60 1.34
C VAL A 430 -18.41 -30.16 1.38
N ARG A 431 -18.30 -29.41 0.27
CA ARG A 431 -18.71 -27.99 0.16
C ARG A 431 -18.10 -27.10 1.25
N TRP A 432 -16.79 -27.18 1.42
CA TRP A 432 -16.02 -26.33 2.33
C TRP A 432 -15.70 -24.96 1.71
N ILE A 433 -15.48 -24.88 0.40
CA ILE A 433 -15.14 -23.63 -0.29
C ILE A 433 -16.28 -22.63 -0.18
N GLY A 434 -17.53 -23.09 -0.30
CA GLY A 434 -18.72 -22.25 -0.10
C GLY A 434 -18.94 -21.74 1.34
N ARG A 435 -18.14 -22.21 2.32
CA ARG A 435 -18.17 -21.76 3.73
C ARG A 435 -17.08 -20.73 4.04
N LEU A 436 -16.17 -20.45 3.09
CA LEU A 436 -15.10 -19.49 3.30
C LEU A 436 -15.67 -18.07 3.49
N PRO A 437 -15.11 -17.25 4.39
CA PRO A 437 -15.60 -15.90 4.67
C PRO A 437 -15.35 -14.88 3.53
N ILE A 438 -14.72 -15.29 2.43
CA ILE A 438 -14.57 -14.51 1.20
C ILE A 438 -15.57 -15.05 0.18
N LYS A 439 -16.37 -14.17 -0.42
CA LYS A 439 -17.17 -14.51 -1.60
C LYS A 439 -16.22 -14.69 -2.80
N ILE A 440 -16.02 -15.95 -3.17
CA ILE A 440 -15.19 -16.41 -4.29
C ILE A 440 -15.94 -16.23 -5.61
#